data_AF-A0A1X2GLY5-F1
#
_entry.id   AF-A0A1X2GLY5-F1
#
_cell.length_a   1.000
_cell.length_b   1.000
_cell.length_c   1.000
_cell.angle_alpha   90.00
_cell.angle_beta   90.00
_cell.angle_gamma   90.00
#
_symmetry.space_group_name_H-M   'P 1'
#
loop_
_entity.id
_entity.type
_entity.pdbx_description
1 polymer ?
#
loop_
_entity_poly.entity_id
_entity_poly.type
_entity_poly.pdbx_seq_one_letter_code
_entity_poly.pdbx_strand_id
1 'polypeptide(L)'
;MHDAIIKEFEQYTTYIPPNPKMALEWCNDISLTPPKTWLQALSLSADCLTTATKNGNACDVQTAHTLVQILPMLVSRPPDSSLEDSHVHNFVAPLIKTVFGEEFQIFWANGSLSSDLKPDFLVSKEAASSKYNLVVGEVKRPNHRSNQEESDLVKLGKELKVMYNQLVVQRVSSPVVCGILIDGFQLSTYTFDLAAPIVYRMYRVCEVQLFQNIMQLMTLPVILNRIVQLKNIVMETSKKSKQASIEKHCGQNLSPHLPPLHWLSNQTCSLSRKKACKIIKNEILEG
;
A
#
# COMPACT_ATOMS: atom_id res chain seq x y z
N MET A 1 -22.09 0.66 -21.88
CA MET A 1 -20.66 0.94 -21.58
C MET A 1 -20.51 1.65 -20.23
N HIS A 2 -21.25 2.74 -19.98
CA HIS A 2 -21.24 3.46 -18.70
C HIS A 2 -21.58 2.57 -17.47
N ASP A 3 -22.63 1.76 -17.55
CA ASP A 3 -23.04 0.89 -16.42
C ASP A 3 -22.02 -0.21 -16.12
N ALA A 4 -21.28 -0.68 -17.13
CA ALA A 4 -20.21 -1.66 -16.93
C ALA A 4 -19.02 -1.04 -16.20
N ILE A 5 -18.71 0.23 -16.50
CA ILE A 5 -17.65 0.98 -15.82
C ILE A 5 -18.06 1.28 -14.37
N ILE A 6 -19.32 1.67 -14.11
CA ILE A 6 -19.81 1.92 -12.75
C ILE A 6 -19.77 0.64 -11.91
N LYS A 7 -20.29 -0.47 -12.44
CA LYS A 7 -20.28 -1.77 -11.75
C LYS A 7 -18.87 -2.24 -11.39
N GLU A 8 -17.90 -1.88 -12.23
CA GLU A 8 -16.49 -2.17 -11.99
C GLU A 8 -15.89 -1.30 -10.86
N PHE A 9 -16.34 -0.05 -10.68
CA PHE A 9 -15.97 0.75 -9.52
C PHE A 9 -16.60 0.21 -8.22
N GLU A 10 -17.84 -0.26 -8.30
CA GLU A 10 -18.56 -0.83 -7.16
C GLU A 10 -17.92 -2.12 -6.64
N GLN A 11 -17.17 -2.86 -7.48
CA GLN A 11 -16.59 -4.14 -7.08
C GLN A 11 -15.72 -4.02 -5.82
N TYR A 12 -14.98 -2.92 -5.66
CA TYR A 12 -14.09 -2.74 -4.53
C TYR A 12 -14.78 -2.23 -3.27
N THR A 13 -16.03 -1.76 -3.36
CA THR A 13 -16.80 -1.31 -2.20
C THR A 13 -17.16 -2.47 -1.27
N THR A 14 -17.28 -3.68 -1.83
CA THR A 14 -17.56 -4.91 -1.07
C THR A 14 -16.41 -5.32 -0.13
N TYR A 15 -15.21 -4.80 -0.35
CA TYR A 15 -14.02 -5.06 0.47
C TYR A 15 -13.83 -4.05 1.60
N ILE A 16 -14.66 -3.01 1.67
CA ILE A 16 -14.61 -2.03 2.76
C ILE A 16 -15.00 -2.75 4.06
N PRO A 17 -14.14 -2.76 5.09
CA PRO A 17 -14.49 -3.36 6.37
C PRO A 17 -15.68 -2.61 7.01
N PRO A 18 -16.39 -3.26 7.94
CA PRO A 18 -17.42 -2.59 8.72
C PRO A 18 -16.89 -1.30 9.36
N ASN A 19 -17.77 -0.29 9.47
CA ASN A 19 -17.42 0.97 10.13
C ASN A 19 -16.92 0.72 11.57
N PRO A 20 -15.97 1.54 12.05
CA PRO A 20 -15.56 1.50 13.45
C PRO A 20 -16.77 1.80 14.35
N LYS A 21 -16.86 1.12 15.51
CA LYS A 21 -17.91 1.41 16.49
C LYS A 21 -17.44 2.45 17.50
N MET A 22 -16.19 2.32 17.95
CA MET A 22 -15.65 3.15 19.03
C MET A 22 -14.38 3.91 18.63
N ALA A 23 -13.64 3.45 17.61
CA ALA A 23 -12.36 4.06 17.27
C ALA A 23 -12.46 5.55 16.92
N LEU A 24 -13.57 5.98 16.30
CA LEU A 24 -13.79 7.40 15.99
C LEU A 24 -13.93 8.24 17.27
N GLU A 25 -14.68 7.73 18.26
CA GLU A 25 -14.87 8.37 19.56
C GLU A 25 -13.53 8.47 20.31
N TRP A 26 -12.78 7.36 20.40
CA TRP A 26 -11.46 7.38 21.05
C TRP A 26 -10.50 8.38 20.40
N CYS A 27 -10.38 8.37 19.07
CA CYS A 27 -9.50 9.27 18.37
C CYS A 27 -9.94 10.74 18.52
N ASN A 28 -11.24 11.00 18.57
CA ASN A 28 -11.79 12.33 18.85
C ASN A 28 -11.47 12.78 20.28
N ASP A 29 -11.70 11.93 21.28
CA ASP A 29 -11.44 12.23 22.69
C ASP A 29 -9.95 12.48 22.95
N ILE A 30 -9.07 11.68 22.36
CA ILE A 30 -7.62 11.88 22.39
C ILE A 30 -7.23 13.21 21.74
N SER A 31 -7.89 13.59 20.63
CA SER A 31 -7.61 14.86 19.95
C SER A 31 -8.06 16.06 20.78
N LEU A 32 -9.19 15.94 21.50
CA LEU A 32 -9.74 17.00 22.35
C LEU A 32 -9.00 17.13 23.69
N THR A 33 -8.66 16.00 24.29
CA THR A 33 -8.03 15.93 25.63
C THR A 33 -6.77 15.05 25.56
N PRO A 34 -5.69 15.56 24.93
CA PRO A 34 -4.50 14.76 24.70
C PRO A 34 -3.83 14.33 26.02
N PRO A 35 -3.35 13.08 26.12
CA PRO A 35 -2.56 12.65 27.28
C PRO A 35 -1.30 13.50 27.42
N LYS A 36 -0.95 13.85 28.66
CA LYS A 36 0.17 14.77 28.96
C LYS A 36 1.51 14.07 29.08
N THR A 37 1.50 12.76 29.34
CA THR A 37 2.71 11.97 29.53
C THR A 37 2.69 10.72 28.68
N TRP A 38 3.87 10.22 28.36
CA TRP A 38 4.04 8.95 27.64
C TRP A 38 3.29 7.79 28.32
N LEU A 39 3.34 7.72 29.66
CA LEU A 39 2.68 6.67 30.43
C LEU A 39 1.14 6.77 30.35
N GLN A 40 0.60 7.99 30.38
CA GLN A 40 -0.85 8.21 30.18
C GLN A 40 -1.28 7.79 28.77
N ALA A 41 -0.50 8.14 27.74
CA ALA A 41 -0.76 7.72 26.37
C ALA A 41 -0.76 6.20 26.20
N LEU A 42 0.22 5.52 26.80
CA LEU A 42 0.31 4.06 26.74
C LEU A 42 -0.87 3.40 27.46
N SER A 43 -1.19 3.86 28.68
CA SER A 43 -2.34 3.34 29.46
C SER A 43 -3.65 3.51 28.67
N LEU A 44 -3.91 4.71 28.17
CA LEU A 44 -5.11 5.02 27.40
C LEU A 44 -5.24 4.14 26.15
N SER A 45 -4.13 3.95 25.42
CA SER A 45 -4.12 3.11 24.22
C SER A 45 -4.36 1.63 24.55
N ALA A 46 -3.82 1.14 25.68
CA ALA A 46 -4.04 -0.21 26.16
C ALA A 46 -5.50 -0.45 26.59
N ASP A 47 -6.14 0.55 27.20
CA ASP A 47 -7.56 0.51 27.55
C ASP A 47 -8.44 0.44 26.29
N CYS A 48 -8.12 1.24 25.27
CA CYS A 48 -8.77 1.17 23.96
C CYS A 48 -8.63 -0.23 23.35
N LEU A 49 -7.42 -0.83 23.39
CA LEU A 49 -7.16 -2.15 22.83
C LEU A 49 -7.92 -3.26 23.58
N THR A 50 -7.97 -3.17 24.90
CA THR A 50 -8.74 -4.10 25.74
C THR A 50 -10.22 -4.01 25.44
N THR A 51 -10.74 -2.80 25.22
CA THR A 51 -12.15 -2.59 24.86
C THR A 51 -12.45 -3.09 23.45
N ALA A 52 -11.56 -2.80 22.48
CA ALA A 52 -11.70 -3.23 21.10
C ALA A 52 -11.74 -4.76 20.96
N THR A 53 -10.83 -5.45 21.65
CA THR A 53 -10.74 -6.92 21.61
C THR A 53 -11.97 -7.59 22.21
N LYS A 54 -12.56 -7.03 23.29
CA LYS A 54 -13.84 -7.49 23.85
C LYS A 54 -15.01 -7.32 22.88
N ASN A 55 -15.01 -6.25 22.09
CA ASN A 55 -16.10 -5.93 21.16
C ASN A 55 -15.99 -6.64 19.79
N GLY A 56 -14.82 -7.19 19.46
CA GLY A 56 -14.58 -7.99 18.25
C GLY A 56 -14.69 -7.23 16.92
N ASN A 57 -14.79 -5.89 16.93
CA ASN A 57 -14.78 -5.10 15.69
C ASN A 57 -13.33 -4.97 15.18
N ALA A 58 -13.06 -5.51 13.99
CA ALA A 58 -11.71 -5.53 13.42
C ALA A 58 -11.11 -4.13 13.21
N CYS A 59 -11.91 -3.14 12.78
CA CYS A 59 -11.43 -1.77 12.59
C CYS A 59 -11.07 -1.11 13.93
N ASP A 60 -11.85 -1.34 14.98
CA ASP A 60 -11.55 -0.85 16.33
C ASP A 60 -10.27 -1.50 16.87
N VAL A 61 -10.08 -2.81 16.69
CA VAL A 61 -8.87 -3.53 17.12
C VAL A 61 -7.62 -3.00 16.42
N GLN A 62 -7.69 -2.84 15.09
CA GLN A 62 -6.60 -2.32 14.28
C GLN A 62 -6.26 -0.87 14.67
N THR A 63 -7.28 -0.05 14.93
CA THR A 63 -7.07 1.34 15.38
C THR A 63 -6.43 1.40 16.74
N ALA A 64 -6.96 0.67 17.73
CA ALA A 64 -6.40 0.65 19.07
C ALA A 64 -4.98 0.08 19.10
N HIS A 65 -4.70 -0.99 18.33
CA HIS A 65 -3.35 -1.53 18.20
C HIS A 65 -2.38 -0.52 17.57
N THR A 66 -2.84 0.24 16.57
CA THR A 66 -2.02 1.32 16.01
C THR A 66 -1.78 2.43 17.03
N LEU A 67 -2.80 2.85 17.78
CA LEU A 67 -2.67 3.87 18.83
C LEU A 67 -1.60 3.50 19.87
N VAL A 68 -1.52 2.23 20.28
CA VAL A 68 -0.46 1.75 21.20
C VAL A 68 0.94 2.03 20.65
N GLN A 69 1.13 1.97 19.32
CA GLN A 69 2.43 2.22 18.69
C GLN A 69 2.71 3.71 18.50
N ILE A 70 1.69 4.49 18.08
CA ILE A 70 1.92 5.88 17.63
C ILE A 70 1.66 6.93 18.71
N LEU A 71 0.67 6.73 19.59
CA LEU A 71 0.23 7.78 20.51
C LEU A 71 1.32 8.17 21.53
N PRO A 72 2.02 7.22 22.17
CA PRO A 72 3.08 7.57 23.11
C PRO A 72 4.24 8.34 22.44
N MET A 73 4.56 8.00 21.18
CA MET A 73 5.55 8.73 20.38
C MET A 73 5.09 10.18 20.16
N LEU A 74 3.84 10.38 19.70
CA LEU A 74 3.30 11.71 19.42
C LEU A 74 3.23 12.61 20.66
N VAL A 75 3.04 12.04 21.86
CA VAL A 75 3.04 12.79 23.13
C VAL A 75 4.43 13.18 23.60
N SER A 76 5.40 12.27 23.50
CA SER A 76 6.75 12.52 24.02
C SER A 76 7.47 13.61 23.26
N ARG A 77 7.41 13.58 21.93
CA ARG A 77 8.04 14.57 21.05
C ARG A 77 7.43 14.45 19.65
N PRO A 78 7.14 15.54 18.94
CA PRO A 78 6.77 15.47 17.54
C PRO A 78 7.83 14.66 16.76
N PRO A 79 7.44 13.55 16.12
CA PRO A 79 8.40 12.73 15.38
C PRO A 79 9.00 13.51 14.23
N ASP A 80 10.30 13.33 14.02
CA ASP A 80 10.98 13.90 12.86
C ASP A 80 10.46 13.23 11.59
N SER A 81 10.09 14.06 10.61
CA SER A 81 9.64 13.67 9.27
C SER A 81 10.50 14.30 8.17
N SER A 82 11.61 14.96 8.54
CA SER A 82 12.53 15.60 7.59
C SER A 82 13.32 14.59 6.75
N LEU A 83 13.55 13.40 7.31
CA LEU A 83 14.15 12.26 6.66
C LEU A 83 13.08 11.24 6.25
N GLU A 84 13.25 10.65 5.08
CA GLU A 84 12.33 9.64 4.54
C GLU A 84 12.24 8.41 5.45
N ASP A 85 13.38 7.91 5.92
CA ASP A 85 13.46 6.78 6.84
C ASP A 85 12.70 7.05 8.16
N SER A 86 12.89 8.23 8.75
CA SER A 86 12.15 8.65 9.94
C SER A 86 10.65 8.77 9.67
N HIS A 87 10.26 9.31 8.51
CA HIS A 87 8.86 9.40 8.10
C HIS A 87 8.22 8.02 7.97
N VAL A 88 8.92 7.08 7.32
CA VAL A 88 8.48 5.68 7.20
C VAL A 88 8.32 5.06 8.57
N HIS A 89 9.32 5.13 9.43
CA HIS A 89 9.30 4.45 10.72
C HIS A 89 8.27 5.03 11.70
N ASN A 90 8.05 6.34 11.68
CA ASN A 90 7.18 7.00 12.64
C ASN A 90 5.70 6.97 12.21
N PHE A 91 5.41 7.10 10.91
CA PHE A 91 4.02 7.25 10.44
C PHE A 91 3.51 6.08 9.61
N VAL A 92 4.35 5.48 8.75
CA VAL A 92 3.91 4.50 7.77
C VAL A 92 3.99 3.07 8.31
N ALA A 93 5.15 2.70 8.84
CA ALA A 93 5.43 1.34 9.29
C ALA A 93 4.43 0.84 10.35
N PRO A 94 4.00 1.64 11.35
CA PRO A 94 2.99 1.20 12.30
C PRO A 94 1.66 0.84 11.63
N LEU A 95 1.22 1.61 10.62
CA LEU A 95 -0.01 1.34 9.88
C LEU A 95 0.09 0.03 9.08
N ILE A 96 1.17 -0.13 8.31
CA ILE A 96 1.38 -1.30 7.45
C ILE A 96 1.55 -2.57 8.30
N LYS A 97 2.34 -2.51 9.38
CA LYS A 97 2.54 -3.66 10.28
C LYS A 97 1.26 -4.07 10.98
N THR A 98 0.46 -3.11 11.46
CA THR A 98 -0.79 -3.42 12.17
C THR A 98 -1.76 -4.14 11.24
N VAL A 99 -1.92 -3.66 10.01
CA VAL A 99 -2.87 -4.25 9.06
C VAL A 99 -2.37 -5.58 8.49
N PHE A 100 -1.14 -5.63 7.97
CA PHE A 100 -0.65 -6.78 7.20
C PHE A 100 0.18 -7.78 8.01
N GLY A 101 0.69 -7.40 9.18
CA GLY A 101 1.73 -8.15 9.89
C GLY A 101 1.29 -9.49 10.49
N GLU A 102 -0.02 -9.73 10.61
CA GLU A 102 -0.54 -11.01 11.12
C GLU A 102 -0.54 -12.10 10.04
N GLU A 103 -0.98 -11.79 8.82
CA GLU A 103 -1.18 -12.80 7.77
C GLU A 103 -0.14 -12.77 6.65
N PHE A 104 0.74 -11.76 6.63
CA PHE A 104 1.71 -11.53 5.58
C PHE A 104 3.10 -11.17 6.13
N GLN A 105 4.12 -11.46 5.32
CA GLN A 105 5.49 -11.01 5.56
C GLN A 105 5.67 -9.62 4.93
N ILE A 106 6.31 -8.71 5.68
CA ILE A 106 6.59 -7.35 5.24
C ILE A 106 8.11 -7.17 5.14
N PHE A 107 8.58 -6.76 3.97
CA PHE A 107 9.99 -6.48 3.69
C PHE A 107 10.17 -4.98 3.51
N TRP A 108 11.05 -4.36 4.29
CA TRP A 108 11.39 -2.94 4.20
C TRP A 108 12.76 -2.77 3.54
N ALA A 109 12.88 -1.85 2.57
CA ALA A 109 14.10 -1.40 1.87
C ALA A 109 15.02 -2.47 1.23
N ASN A 110 14.78 -3.76 1.52
CA ASN A 110 15.57 -4.92 1.10
C ASN A 110 14.75 -5.86 0.22
N GLY A 111 13.46 -5.58 0.03
CA GLY A 111 12.62 -6.31 -0.92
C GLY A 111 13.01 -5.92 -2.34
N SER A 112 13.58 -6.84 -3.11
CA SER A 112 13.80 -6.67 -4.54
C SER A 112 12.72 -7.46 -5.28
N LEU A 113 11.99 -6.79 -6.18
CA LEU A 113 11.05 -7.44 -7.09
C LEU A 113 11.78 -7.97 -8.33
N SER A 114 12.78 -7.23 -8.77
CA SER A 114 13.75 -7.55 -9.81
C SER A 114 15.07 -6.83 -9.52
N SER A 115 16.12 -7.09 -10.32
CA SER A 115 17.43 -6.42 -10.16
C SER A 115 17.33 -4.90 -10.09
N ASP A 116 16.35 -4.32 -10.78
CA ASP A 116 16.24 -2.88 -11.03
C ASP A 116 15.09 -2.21 -10.26
N LEU A 117 14.19 -3.00 -9.64
CA LEU A 117 13.02 -2.49 -8.92
C LEU A 117 13.10 -2.84 -7.44
N LYS A 118 13.28 -1.80 -6.63
CA LYS A 118 13.39 -1.85 -5.17
C LYS A 118 12.34 -0.91 -4.58
N PRO A 119 11.19 -1.45 -4.15
CA PRO A 119 10.22 -0.66 -3.43
C PRO A 119 10.65 -0.39 -1.99
N ASP A 120 10.07 0.66 -1.40
CA ASP A 120 10.33 1.01 0.00
C ASP A 120 9.79 -0.05 0.95
N PHE A 121 8.65 -0.65 0.59
CA PHE A 121 8.20 -1.90 1.22
C PHE A 121 7.46 -2.84 0.28
N LEU A 122 7.48 -4.12 0.64
CA LEU A 122 6.83 -5.22 -0.06
C LEU A 122 6.10 -6.12 0.93
N VAL A 123 4.84 -6.42 0.65
CA VAL A 123 4.02 -7.38 1.41
C VAL A 123 3.83 -8.64 0.57
N SER A 124 4.16 -9.78 1.15
CA SER A 124 4.05 -11.07 0.47
C SER A 124 3.49 -12.17 1.35
N LYS A 125 2.99 -13.21 0.69
CA LYS A 125 2.57 -14.48 1.31
C LYS A 125 3.51 -15.58 0.84
N GLU A 126 3.94 -16.44 1.74
CA GLU A 126 4.57 -17.71 1.36
C GLU A 126 3.53 -18.83 1.39
N ALA A 127 3.52 -19.66 0.35
CA ALA A 127 2.77 -20.91 0.35
C ALA A 127 3.65 -22.01 -0.26
N ALA A 128 3.83 -23.09 0.50
CA ALA A 128 4.81 -24.14 0.22
C ALA A 128 6.22 -23.54 -0.01
N SER A 129 6.79 -23.69 -1.21
CA SER A 129 8.12 -23.21 -1.59
C SER A 129 8.09 -21.94 -2.45
N SER A 130 6.92 -21.30 -2.59
CA SER A 130 6.74 -20.14 -3.47
C SER A 130 6.36 -18.89 -2.69
N LYS A 131 6.99 -17.77 -3.05
CA LYS A 131 6.67 -16.43 -2.54
C LYS A 131 5.74 -15.72 -3.52
N TYR A 132 4.68 -15.13 -2.99
CA TYR A 132 3.66 -14.39 -3.72
C TYR A 132 3.67 -12.93 -3.27
N ASN A 133 4.14 -12.06 -4.15
CA ASN A 133 4.20 -10.61 -3.92
C ASN A 133 2.82 -10.00 -4.18
N LEU A 134 2.22 -9.33 -3.18
CA LEU A 134 0.81 -8.95 -3.21
C LEU A 134 0.57 -7.45 -3.07
N VAL A 135 1.35 -6.77 -2.22
CA VAL A 135 1.29 -5.30 -2.07
C VAL A 135 2.70 -4.73 -2.17
N VAL A 136 2.83 -3.62 -2.86
CA VAL A 136 4.07 -2.84 -2.91
C VAL A 136 3.81 -1.40 -2.51
N GLY A 137 4.79 -0.75 -1.90
CA GLY A 137 4.66 0.62 -1.47
C GLY A 137 5.85 1.49 -1.79
N GLU A 138 5.54 2.72 -2.19
CA GLU A 138 6.47 3.82 -2.41
C GLU A 138 6.14 4.95 -1.43
N VAL A 139 7.16 5.46 -0.74
CA VAL A 139 7.06 6.49 0.28
C VAL A 139 8.02 7.62 -0.07
N LYS A 140 7.50 8.84 -0.12
CA LYS A 140 8.30 10.06 -0.25
C LYS A 140 8.15 10.87 1.02
N ARG A 141 9.25 11.49 1.45
CA ARG A 141 9.21 12.45 2.55
C ARG A 141 8.38 13.69 2.20
N PRO A 142 7.80 14.37 3.20
CA PRO A 142 7.13 15.65 3.00
C PRO A 142 8.05 16.69 2.32
N ASN A 143 7.46 17.54 1.47
CA ASN A 143 8.16 18.61 0.74
C ASN A 143 9.24 18.12 -0.24
N HIS A 144 9.25 16.85 -0.61
CA HIS A 144 10.14 16.36 -1.64
C HIS A 144 9.78 17.00 -3.00
N ARG A 145 10.70 17.76 -3.58
CA ARG A 145 10.61 18.16 -4.99
C ARG A 145 11.31 17.10 -5.80
N SER A 146 10.55 16.26 -6.49
CA SER A 146 11.13 15.24 -7.36
C SER A 146 11.74 15.93 -8.59
N ASN A 147 13.08 16.00 -8.62
CA ASN A 147 13.81 16.30 -9.85
C ASN A 147 13.94 15.07 -10.76
N GLN A 148 13.25 13.98 -10.43
CA GLN A 148 13.36 12.69 -11.10
C GLN A 148 12.80 12.72 -12.52
N GLU A 149 13.40 11.91 -13.40
CA GLU A 149 12.95 11.81 -14.80
C GLU A 149 11.63 11.04 -14.93
N GLU A 150 11.35 10.15 -13.98
CA GLU A 150 10.16 9.33 -13.90
C GLU A 150 9.35 9.67 -12.64
N SER A 151 8.02 9.71 -12.77
CA SER A 151 7.12 9.90 -11.63
C SER A 151 7.06 8.63 -10.77
N ASP A 152 7.01 8.77 -9.45
CA ASP A 152 6.85 7.65 -8.52
C ASP A 152 5.59 6.81 -8.82
N LEU A 153 4.53 7.42 -9.37
CA LEU A 153 3.35 6.68 -9.81
C LEU A 153 3.65 5.73 -10.98
N VAL A 154 4.53 6.15 -11.91
CA VAL A 154 4.96 5.32 -13.04
C VAL A 154 5.87 4.19 -12.54
N LYS A 155 6.78 4.48 -11.61
CA LYS A 155 7.60 3.46 -10.93
C LYS A 155 6.71 2.41 -10.27
N LEU A 156 5.75 2.84 -9.46
CA LEU A 156 4.77 1.97 -8.80
C LEU A 156 4.00 1.11 -9.81
N GLY A 157 3.55 1.68 -10.93
CA GLY A 157 2.88 0.94 -12.00
C GLY A 157 3.75 -0.16 -12.63
N LYS A 158 5.06 0.07 -12.79
CA LYS A 158 6.00 -0.95 -13.28
C LYS A 158 6.18 -2.09 -12.27
N GLU A 159 6.29 -1.76 -10.99
CA GLU A 159 6.40 -2.74 -9.91
C GLU A 159 5.15 -3.63 -9.83
N LEU A 160 3.97 -3.02 -9.87
CA LEU A 160 2.69 -3.74 -9.90
C LEU A 160 2.56 -4.64 -11.12
N LYS A 161 2.99 -4.19 -12.31
CA LYS A 161 3.04 -5.03 -13.51
C LYS A 161 3.94 -6.26 -13.33
N VAL A 162 5.13 -6.09 -12.76
CA VAL A 162 6.06 -7.21 -12.50
C VAL A 162 5.43 -8.21 -11.52
N MET A 163 4.87 -7.73 -10.42
CA MET A 163 4.19 -8.59 -9.44
C MET A 163 3.00 -9.34 -10.06
N TYR A 164 2.16 -8.65 -10.83
CA TYR A 164 1.02 -9.25 -11.52
C TYR A 164 1.49 -10.38 -12.45
N ASN A 165 2.47 -10.10 -13.32
CA ASN A 165 3.00 -11.08 -14.25
C ASN A 165 3.58 -12.30 -13.52
N GLN A 166 4.29 -12.10 -12.41
CA GLN A 166 4.79 -13.18 -11.56
C GLN A 166 3.66 -14.09 -11.06
N LEU A 167 2.55 -13.52 -10.58
CA LEU A 167 1.39 -14.28 -10.13
C LEU A 167 0.73 -15.10 -11.26
N VAL A 168 0.61 -14.54 -12.46
CA VAL A 168 0.06 -15.27 -13.62
C VAL A 168 0.97 -16.43 -14.05
N VAL A 169 2.29 -16.22 -14.05
CA VAL A 169 3.28 -17.29 -14.30
C VAL A 169 3.17 -18.38 -13.23
N GLN A 170 2.90 -17.99 -11.98
CA GLN A 170 2.62 -18.90 -10.87
C GLN A 170 1.21 -19.51 -10.90
N ARG A 171 0.46 -19.34 -11.99
CA ARG A 171 -0.91 -19.88 -12.21
C ARG A 171 -1.95 -19.39 -11.22
N VAL A 172 -1.76 -18.23 -10.62
CA VAL A 172 -2.80 -17.60 -9.81
C VAL A 172 -3.88 -17.06 -10.75
N SER A 173 -5.13 -17.48 -10.56
CA SER A 173 -6.23 -17.13 -11.46
C SER A 173 -6.77 -15.73 -11.19
N SER A 174 -6.83 -14.91 -12.25
CA SER A 174 -7.31 -13.51 -12.21
C SER A 174 -6.76 -12.77 -10.98
N PRO A 175 -5.43 -12.65 -10.85
CA PRO A 175 -4.83 -12.05 -9.67
C PRO A 175 -5.15 -10.56 -9.63
N VAL A 176 -5.18 -9.99 -8.43
CA VAL A 176 -5.18 -8.54 -8.20
C VAL A 176 -4.04 -8.25 -7.24
N VAL A 177 -3.17 -7.30 -7.60
CA VAL A 177 -2.11 -6.78 -6.73
C VAL A 177 -2.43 -5.34 -6.36
N CYS A 178 -1.90 -4.86 -5.24
CA CYS A 178 -2.18 -3.53 -4.74
C CYS A 178 -0.92 -2.69 -4.59
N GLY A 179 -1.06 -1.38 -4.78
CA GLY A 179 0.00 -0.39 -4.60
C GLY A 179 -0.39 0.62 -3.53
N ILE A 180 0.58 1.08 -2.75
CA ILE A 180 0.42 2.18 -1.81
C ILE A 180 1.45 3.26 -2.16
N LEU A 181 0.99 4.46 -2.49
CA LEU A 181 1.84 5.62 -2.71
C LEU A 181 1.62 6.61 -1.56
N ILE A 182 2.69 6.98 -0.87
CA ILE A 182 2.65 7.99 0.19
C ILE A 182 3.55 9.14 -0.24
N ASP A 183 2.94 10.25 -0.64
CA ASP A 183 3.67 11.48 -0.99
C ASP A 183 3.56 12.48 0.15
N GLY A 184 4.61 12.52 0.99
CA GLY A 184 4.57 13.22 2.26
C GLY A 184 3.49 12.64 3.16
N PHE A 185 2.44 13.42 3.41
CA PHE A 185 1.30 12.98 4.22
C PHE A 185 0.07 12.62 3.39
N GLN A 186 0.16 12.59 2.06
CA GLN A 186 -0.92 12.13 1.20
C GLN A 186 -0.77 10.63 0.94
N LEU A 187 -1.69 9.82 1.45
CA LEU A 187 -1.75 8.39 1.17
C LEU A 187 -2.72 8.14 0.01
N SER A 188 -2.27 7.44 -1.01
CA SER A 188 -3.07 6.95 -2.13
C SER A 188 -2.92 5.44 -2.26
N THR A 189 -4.02 4.74 -2.46
CA THR A 189 -4.03 3.29 -2.63
C THR A 189 -4.55 2.90 -3.99
N TYR A 190 -3.96 1.86 -4.58
CA TYR A 190 -4.24 1.41 -5.92
C TYR A 190 -4.49 -0.09 -5.99
N THR A 191 -5.35 -0.53 -6.89
CA THR A 191 -5.43 -1.92 -7.36
C THR A 191 -4.88 -2.00 -8.78
N PHE A 192 -4.40 -3.19 -9.14
CA PHE A 192 -3.81 -3.43 -10.44
C PHE A 192 -4.21 -4.80 -10.98
N ASP A 193 -4.77 -4.80 -12.20
CA ASP A 193 -5.24 -6.00 -12.89
C ASP A 193 -4.96 -5.97 -14.41
N LEU A 194 -5.43 -6.99 -15.12
CA LEU A 194 -5.35 -7.10 -16.58
C LEU A 194 -6.77 -7.24 -17.15
N ALA A 195 -7.22 -6.24 -17.88
CA ALA A 195 -8.58 -6.19 -18.45
C ALA A 195 -8.71 -7.02 -19.73
N ALA A 196 -7.65 -6.99 -20.53
CA ALA A 196 -7.59 -7.49 -21.89
C ALA A 196 -6.11 -7.79 -22.24
N PRO A 197 -5.82 -8.47 -23.37
CA PRO A 197 -4.44 -8.75 -23.77
C PRO A 197 -3.57 -7.49 -23.75
N ILE A 198 -2.51 -7.50 -22.94
CA ILE A 198 -1.49 -6.44 -22.83
C ILE A 198 -2.05 -5.12 -22.23
N VAL A 199 -3.34 -5.06 -21.87
CA VAL A 199 -3.99 -3.87 -21.28
C VAL A 199 -4.11 -4.04 -19.77
N TYR A 200 -3.11 -3.52 -19.08
CA TYR A 200 -3.09 -3.42 -17.62
C TYR A 200 -3.90 -2.21 -17.16
N ARG A 201 -4.55 -2.33 -16.00
CA ARG A 201 -5.28 -1.23 -15.40
C ARG A 201 -4.82 -1.02 -13.98
N MET A 202 -4.58 0.24 -13.65
CA MET A 202 -4.26 0.70 -12.32
C MET A 202 -5.37 1.63 -11.86
N TYR A 203 -6.11 1.23 -10.84
CA TYR A 203 -7.23 2.00 -10.31
C TYR A 203 -6.87 2.60 -8.98
N ARG A 204 -7.09 3.90 -8.81
CA ARG A 204 -6.98 4.53 -7.50
C ARG A 204 -8.22 4.19 -6.68
N VAL A 205 -8.06 3.37 -5.66
CA VAL A 205 -9.14 2.94 -4.76
C VAL A 205 -9.50 4.04 -3.77
N CYS A 206 -8.49 4.74 -3.24
CA CYS A 206 -8.68 5.76 -2.22
C CYS A 206 -7.52 6.74 -2.18
N GLU A 207 -7.79 7.93 -1.66
CA GLU A 207 -6.84 8.98 -1.35
C GLU A 207 -7.24 9.59 0.01
N VAL A 208 -6.33 9.60 0.99
CA VAL A 208 -6.57 10.15 2.34
C VAL A 208 -5.34 10.85 2.88
N GLN A 209 -5.56 11.86 3.71
CA GLN A 209 -4.50 12.57 4.42
C GLN A 209 -4.07 11.78 5.67
N LEU A 210 -2.78 11.48 5.79
CA LEU A 210 -2.15 10.97 7.00
C LEU A 210 -2.14 12.03 8.10
N PHE A 211 -2.25 11.58 9.35
CA PHE A 211 -2.09 12.42 10.53
C PHE A 211 -0.62 12.83 10.72
N GLN A 212 -0.41 14.06 11.19
CA GLN A 212 0.92 14.63 11.47
C GLN A 212 1.14 14.85 12.97
N ASN A 213 0.05 15.01 13.71
CA ASN A 213 0.05 15.33 15.14
C ASN A 213 -1.22 14.78 15.80
N ILE A 214 -1.27 14.89 17.14
CA ILE A 214 -2.37 14.35 17.95
C ILE A 214 -3.73 14.90 17.53
N MET A 215 -3.83 16.18 17.17
CA MET A 215 -5.10 16.81 16.75
C MET A 215 -5.68 16.20 15.48
N GLN A 216 -4.86 15.54 14.67
CA GLN A 216 -5.26 14.90 13.42
C GLN A 216 -5.52 13.41 13.58
N LEU A 217 -5.37 12.83 14.77
CA LEU A 217 -5.60 11.39 14.99
C LEU A 217 -7.03 10.96 14.70
N MET A 218 -8.00 11.89 14.66
CA MET A 218 -9.35 11.62 14.20
C MET A 218 -9.42 10.98 12.80
N THR A 219 -8.41 11.14 11.94
CA THR A 219 -8.38 10.51 10.61
C THR A 219 -7.87 9.06 10.65
N LEU A 220 -7.26 8.61 11.74
CA LEU A 220 -6.65 7.29 11.88
C LEU A 220 -7.62 6.13 11.56
N PRO A 221 -8.87 6.10 12.08
CA PRO A 221 -9.80 5.02 11.75
C PRO A 221 -10.09 4.95 10.25
N VAL A 222 -10.20 6.11 9.58
CA VAL A 222 -10.44 6.18 8.13
C VAL A 222 -9.22 5.66 7.37
N ILE A 223 -8.01 6.09 7.73
CA ILE A 223 -6.76 5.61 7.12
C ILE A 223 -6.65 4.09 7.21
N LEU A 224 -6.83 3.54 8.41
CA LEU A 224 -6.73 2.09 8.62
C LEU A 224 -7.84 1.32 7.91
N ASN A 225 -9.07 1.83 7.88
CA ASN A 225 -10.17 1.23 7.12
C ASN A 225 -9.79 1.09 5.63
N ARG A 226 -9.16 2.12 5.03
CA ARG A 226 -8.70 2.06 3.63
C ARG A 226 -7.54 1.10 3.41
N ILE A 227 -6.59 0.99 4.34
CA ILE A 227 -5.50 0.01 4.23
C ILE A 227 -6.05 -1.42 4.42
N VAL A 228 -7.02 -1.63 5.33
CA VAL A 228 -7.71 -2.91 5.53
C VAL A 228 -8.53 -3.30 4.29
N GLN A 229 -9.13 -2.35 3.57
CA GLN A 229 -9.78 -2.61 2.28
C GLN A 229 -8.79 -3.26 1.29
N LEU A 230 -7.55 -2.75 1.22
CA LEU A 230 -6.50 -3.35 0.38
C LEU A 230 -6.13 -4.75 0.85
N LYS A 231 -5.97 -4.95 2.16
CA LYS A 231 -5.75 -6.27 2.75
C LYS A 231 -6.83 -7.27 2.33
N ASN A 232 -8.10 -6.89 2.43
CA ASN A 232 -9.21 -7.76 2.04
C ASN A 232 -9.15 -8.15 0.56
N ILE A 233 -8.78 -7.21 -0.32
CA ILE A 233 -8.60 -7.47 -1.76
C ILE A 233 -7.47 -8.50 -1.97
N VAL A 234 -6.29 -8.28 -1.39
CA VAL A 234 -5.15 -9.19 -1.60
C VAL A 234 -5.28 -10.51 -0.86
N MET A 235 -6.12 -10.60 0.17
CA MET A 235 -6.47 -11.87 0.82
C MET A 235 -7.18 -12.82 -0.14
N GLU A 236 -8.04 -12.33 -1.04
CA GLU A 236 -8.63 -13.17 -2.08
C GLU A 236 -7.59 -13.68 -3.07
N THR A 237 -6.68 -12.82 -3.53
CA THR A 237 -5.54 -13.26 -4.36
C THR A 237 -4.68 -14.29 -3.61
N SER A 238 -4.43 -14.08 -2.32
CA SER A 238 -3.65 -15.01 -1.49
C SER A 238 -4.30 -16.39 -1.37
N LYS A 239 -5.62 -16.47 -1.23
CA LYS A 239 -6.35 -17.75 -1.24
C LYS A 239 -6.16 -18.49 -2.57
N LYS A 240 -6.27 -17.77 -3.70
CA LYS A 240 -6.02 -18.32 -5.04
C LYS A 240 -4.56 -18.76 -5.21
N SER A 241 -3.60 -18.01 -4.68
CA SER A 241 -2.19 -18.39 -4.67
C SER A 241 -1.94 -19.70 -3.93
N LYS A 242 -2.56 -19.88 -2.75
CA LYS A 242 -2.49 -21.12 -1.99
C LYS A 242 -3.07 -22.29 -2.77
N GLN A 243 -4.22 -22.10 -3.42
CA GLN A 243 -4.85 -23.11 -4.27
C GLN A 243 -3.94 -23.50 -5.44
N ALA A 244 -3.39 -22.53 -6.18
CA ALA A 244 -2.46 -22.77 -7.28
C ALA A 244 -1.19 -23.51 -6.81
N SER A 245 -0.70 -23.21 -5.60
CA SER A 245 0.42 -23.94 -4.99
C SER A 245 0.07 -25.41 -4.72
N ILE A 246 -1.12 -25.70 -4.19
CA ILE A 246 -1.57 -27.07 -3.91
C ILE A 246 -1.70 -27.87 -5.21
N GLU A 247 -2.35 -27.31 -6.23
CA GLU A 247 -2.49 -27.95 -7.55
C GLU A 247 -1.13 -28.33 -8.15
N LYS A 248 -0.15 -27.42 -8.03
CA LYS A 248 1.22 -27.65 -8.48
C LYS A 248 1.92 -28.78 -7.73
N HIS A 249 1.74 -28.89 -6.42
CA HIS A 249 2.41 -29.93 -5.61
C HIS A 249 1.73 -31.30 -5.73
N CYS A 250 0.41 -31.35 -5.89
CA CYS A 250 -0.33 -32.61 -6.01
C CYS A 250 -0.24 -33.25 -7.40
N GLY A 251 0.46 -32.64 -8.36
CA GLY A 251 0.55 -33.14 -9.75
C GLY A 251 -0.82 -33.24 -10.44
N GLN A 252 -1.81 -32.47 -9.97
CA GLN A 252 -3.12 -32.42 -10.60
C GLN A 252 -3.00 -31.74 -11.97
N ASN A 253 -3.95 -32.03 -12.87
CA ASN A 253 -4.06 -31.36 -14.16
C ASN A 253 -4.10 -29.85 -13.93
N LEU A 254 -2.97 -29.19 -14.18
CA LEU A 254 -2.81 -27.79 -13.85
C LEU A 254 -3.83 -26.97 -14.64
N SER A 255 -4.59 -26.17 -13.92
CA SER A 255 -5.50 -25.21 -14.54
C SER A 255 -4.77 -24.35 -15.57
N PRO A 256 -5.42 -24.00 -16.70
CA PRO A 256 -4.81 -23.12 -17.68
C PRO A 256 -4.48 -21.76 -17.04
N HIS A 257 -3.46 -21.08 -17.55
CA HIS A 257 -3.15 -19.73 -17.10
C HIS A 257 -4.36 -18.81 -17.35
N LEU A 258 -4.83 -18.17 -16.29
CA LEU A 258 -5.93 -17.20 -16.33
C LEU A 258 -5.45 -15.91 -15.68
N PRO A 259 -5.12 -14.86 -16.45
CA PRO A 259 -5.16 -14.77 -17.91
C PRO A 259 -4.09 -15.62 -18.64
N PRO A 260 -4.21 -15.87 -19.95
CA PRO A 260 -3.20 -16.57 -20.74
C PRO A 260 -1.85 -15.85 -20.75
N LEU A 261 -0.74 -16.59 -20.80
CA LEU A 261 0.62 -16.01 -20.79
C LEU A 261 0.89 -15.05 -21.95
N HIS A 262 0.30 -15.29 -23.12
CA HIS A 262 0.47 -14.41 -24.28
C HIS A 262 -0.25 -13.04 -24.13
N TRP A 263 -1.06 -12.87 -23.07
CA TRP A 263 -1.63 -11.57 -22.72
C TRP A 263 -0.63 -10.69 -21.94
N LEU A 264 0.45 -11.26 -21.43
CA LEU A 264 1.42 -10.53 -20.63
C LEU A 264 2.38 -9.76 -21.55
N SER A 265 2.72 -8.53 -21.13
CA SER A 265 3.77 -7.74 -21.78
C SER A 265 5.07 -7.86 -20.99
N ASN A 266 6.14 -8.27 -21.66
CA ASN A 266 7.50 -8.28 -21.13
C ASN A 266 8.27 -6.98 -21.40
N GLN A 267 7.70 -6.07 -22.20
CA GLN A 267 8.36 -4.81 -22.54
C GLN A 267 8.34 -3.87 -21.34
N THR A 268 9.52 -3.35 -21.00
CA THR A 268 9.69 -2.21 -20.11
C THR A 268 9.76 -0.96 -20.96
N CYS A 269 8.98 0.06 -20.59
CA CYS A 269 9.14 1.40 -21.17
C CYS A 269 10.12 2.16 -20.28
N SER A 270 11.18 2.71 -20.86
CA SER A 270 12.07 3.65 -20.19
C SER A 270 11.73 5.06 -20.67
N LEU A 271 11.41 5.94 -19.72
CA LEU A 271 11.34 7.37 -19.99
C LEU A 271 12.77 7.90 -19.95
N SER A 272 13.20 8.59 -21.02
CA SER A 272 14.44 9.35 -21.04
C SER A 272 14.12 10.81 -21.27
N ARG A 273 14.73 11.71 -20.49
CA ARG A 273 14.64 13.13 -20.81
C ARG A 273 15.36 13.38 -22.14
N LYS A 274 14.65 13.86 -23.15
CA LYS A 274 15.31 14.49 -24.31
C LYS A 274 16.08 15.69 -23.76
N LYS A 275 17.41 15.57 -23.66
CA LYS A 275 18.27 16.72 -23.38
C LYS A 275 17.90 17.79 -24.40
N ALA A 276 17.38 18.93 -23.94
CA ALA A 276 17.15 20.07 -24.80
C ALA A 276 18.48 20.37 -25.49
N CYS A 277 18.55 20.09 -26.79
CA CYS A 277 19.73 20.37 -27.57
C CYS A 277 19.88 21.89 -27.53
N LYS A 278 20.80 22.41 -26.70
CA LYS A 278 21.19 23.81 -26.74
C LYS A 278 21.76 24.03 -28.14
N ILE A 279 20.92 24.55 -29.04
CA ILE A 279 21.40 25.15 -30.27
C ILE A 279 22.17 26.39 -29.82
N ILE A 280 23.48 26.23 -29.62
CA ILE A 280 24.39 27.36 -29.46
C ILE A 280 24.42 28.02 -30.84
N LYS A 281 23.58 29.04 -31.04
CA LYS A 281 23.79 29.99 -32.13
C LYS A 281 25.05 30.77 -31.80
N ASN A 282 26.18 30.32 -32.33
CA ASN A 282 27.35 31.19 -32.49
C ASN A 282 26.98 32.21 -33.57
N GLU A 283 26.37 33.32 -33.18
CA GLU A 283 26.34 34.51 -34.03
C GLU A 283 27.76 35.06 -34.09
N ILE A 284 28.35 34.90 -35.27
CA ILE A 284 29.59 35.50 -35.72
C ILE A 284 29.38 37.02 -35.67
N LEU A 285 30.03 37.69 -34.72
CA LEU A 285 30.28 39.12 -34.79
C LEU A 285 31.41 39.34 -35.81
N GLU A 286 31.04 39.48 -37.09
CA GLU A 286 31.80 40.27 -38.05
C GLU A 286 31.07 41.61 -38.21
N GLY A 287 31.70 42.66 -37.68
CA GLY A 287 31.25 44.05 -37.70
C GLY A 287 32.26 44.92 -36.96
#